data_AF-G3LKL4-F1
#
_entry.id   AF-G3LKL4-F1
#
_cell.length_a   1.000
_cell.length_b   1.000
_cell.length_c   1.000
_cell.angle_alpha   90.00
_cell.angle_beta   90.00
_cell.angle_gamma   90.00
#
_symmetry.space_group_name_H-M   'P 1'
#
loop_
_entity.id
_entity.type
_entity.pdbx_description
1 polymer ?
#
loop_
_entity_poly.entity_id
_entity_poly.type
_entity_poly.pdbx_seq_one_letter_code
_entity_poly.pdbx_strand_id
1 'polypeptide(L)'
;AYVYGVVIFTGHDTKVMQNSTKSPSKRSRIEKRMDYIIYTLFALLLTVSFISSLGFAVMTKLLMAEWWYLRPDKPESLTNPTNPLYAWVVHLITALLLYGYLIPISLYVSIEVVKVLQAHFINQDLELYDSESGTPAQARTSNLNEELGQVDTILSDKTGTLTCNQMDFLKCSIA
;
A
#
# COMPACT_ATOMS: atom_id res chain seq x y z
N ALA A 1 32.75 14.15 -40.73
CA ALA A 1 31.97 15.33 -41.14
C ALA A 1 31.44 16.02 -39.88
N TYR A 2 31.48 17.35 -39.83
CA TYR A 2 30.97 18.12 -38.69
C TYR A 2 29.79 18.98 -39.14
N VAL A 3 28.83 19.15 -38.24
CA VAL A 3 27.66 20.02 -38.44
C VAL A 3 27.77 21.17 -37.45
N TYR A 4 27.67 22.39 -37.95
CA TYR A 4 27.51 23.58 -37.11
C TYR A 4 26.01 23.82 -36.91
N GLY A 5 25.59 23.93 -35.65
CA GLY A 5 24.19 24.18 -35.28
C GLY A 5 24.09 25.18 -34.15
N VAL A 6 22.95 25.85 -34.05
CA VAL A 6 22.61 26.78 -32.97
C VAL A 6 21.45 26.19 -32.18
N VAL A 7 21.58 26.15 -30.86
CA VAL A 7 20.54 25.64 -29.96
C VAL A 7 19.42 26.67 -29.84
N ILE A 8 18.20 26.30 -30.24
CA ILE A 8 17.01 27.16 -30.18
C ILE A 8 16.19 26.89 -28.91
N PHE A 9 16.07 25.63 -28.50
CA PHE A 9 15.29 25.21 -27.32
C PHE A 9 16.14 24.37 -26.39
N THR A 10 16.02 24.60 -25.08
CA THR A 10 16.78 23.89 -24.04
C THR A 10 15.87 23.32 -22.97
N GLY A 11 16.24 22.17 -22.39
CA GLY A 11 15.54 21.59 -21.25
C GLY A 11 14.06 21.33 -21.50
N HIS A 12 13.20 21.96 -20.69
CA HIS A 12 11.75 21.80 -20.74
C HIS A 12 11.09 22.38 -21.99
N ASP A 13 11.77 23.27 -22.72
CA ASP A 13 11.25 23.84 -23.97
C ASP A 13 11.49 22.92 -25.17
N THR A 14 12.24 21.84 -25.00
CA THR A 14 12.43 20.85 -26.06
C THR A 14 11.14 20.10 -26.35
N LYS A 15 10.87 19.82 -27.64
CA LYS A 15 9.66 19.09 -28.07
C LYS A 15 9.51 17.74 -27.38
N VAL A 16 10.62 17.05 -27.10
CA VAL A 16 10.62 15.76 -26.40
C VAL A 16 10.09 15.92 -24.98
N MET A 17 10.54 16.95 -24.26
CA MET A 17 10.10 17.20 -22.89
C MET A 17 8.65 17.70 -22.85
N GLN A 18 8.23 18.51 -23.83
CA GLN A 18 6.83 18.96 -23.95
C GLN A 18 5.84 17.81 -24.22
N ASN A 19 6.28 16.78 -24.97
CA ASN A 19 5.49 15.56 -25.16
C ASN A 19 5.62 14.57 -24.00
N SER A 20 6.53 14.79 -23.06
CA SER A 20 6.68 13.93 -21.89
C SER A 20 5.64 14.27 -20.83
N THR A 21 4.96 13.26 -20.31
CA THR A 21 4.06 13.41 -19.17
C THR A 21 4.84 13.27 -17.87
N LYS A 22 4.59 14.15 -16.89
CA LYS A 22 5.19 14.04 -15.55
C LYS A 22 4.87 12.67 -14.94
N SER A 23 5.90 11.98 -14.45
CA SER A 23 5.76 10.64 -13.85
C SER A 23 4.75 10.67 -12.68
N PRO A 24 3.59 10.01 -12.79
CA PRO A 24 2.66 9.93 -11.68
C PRO A 24 3.20 8.98 -10.61
N SER A 25 2.85 9.22 -9.34
CA SER A 25 3.05 8.21 -8.30
C SER A 25 2.13 7.03 -8.59
N LYS A 26 2.72 5.87 -8.86
CA LYS A 26 1.98 4.65 -9.18
C LYS A 26 1.65 3.93 -7.87
N ARG A 27 0.37 3.66 -7.65
CA ARG A 27 -0.14 2.95 -6.47
C ARG A 27 -0.75 1.62 -6.88
N SER A 28 -0.30 0.54 -6.26
CA SER A 28 -0.79 -0.82 -6.52
C SER A 28 -2.25 -1.01 -6.07
N ARG A 29 -2.98 -1.89 -6.76
CA ARG A 29 -4.31 -2.37 -6.38
C ARG A 29 -4.31 -3.07 -5.04
N ILE A 30 -3.24 -3.81 -4.71
CA ILE A 30 -3.10 -4.48 -3.41
C ILE A 30 -3.05 -3.44 -2.30
N GLU A 31 -2.33 -2.34 -2.49
CA GLU A 31 -2.30 -1.26 -1.50
C GLU A 31 -3.68 -0.64 -1.28
N LYS A 32 -4.45 -0.41 -2.35
CA LYS A 32 -5.83 0.09 -2.23
C LYS A 32 -6.75 -0.90 -1.52
N ARG A 33 -6.59 -2.21 -1.76
CA ARG A 33 -7.33 -3.27 -1.05
C ARG A 33 -6.93 -3.31 0.43
N MET A 34 -5.65 -3.17 0.74
CA MET A 34 -5.14 -3.15 2.11
C MET A 34 -5.72 -1.97 2.90
N ASP A 35 -5.75 -0.77 2.31
CA ASP A 35 -6.41 0.40 2.92
C ASP A 35 -7.87 0.09 3.28
N TYR A 36 -8.61 -0.54 2.35
CA TYR A 36 -10.00 -0.92 2.60
C TYR A 36 -10.12 -1.88 3.79
N ILE A 37 -9.25 -2.90 3.87
CA ILE A 37 -9.22 -3.83 5.01
C ILE A 37 -8.94 -3.08 6.31
N ILE A 38 -7.96 -2.15 6.32
CA ILE A 38 -7.63 -1.34 7.49
C ILE A 38 -8.84 -0.51 7.94
N TYR A 39 -9.55 0.14 7.01
CA TYR A 39 -10.76 0.89 7.35
C TYR A 39 -11.87 -0.01 7.90
N THR A 40 -12.05 -1.21 7.35
CA THR A 40 -13.03 -2.17 7.89
C THR A 40 -12.68 -2.65 9.30
N LEU A 41 -11.39 -2.91 9.58
CA LEU A 41 -10.93 -3.31 10.92
C LEU A 41 -11.06 -2.16 11.91
N PHE A 42 -10.75 -0.93 11.49
CA PHE A 42 -10.94 0.26 12.32
C PHE A 42 -12.42 0.51 12.66
N ALA A 43 -13.32 0.36 11.69
CA ALA A 43 -14.76 0.44 11.93
C ALA A 43 -15.23 -0.64 12.92
N LEU A 44 -14.74 -1.88 12.76
CA LEU A 44 -15.05 -2.98 13.68
C LEU A 44 -14.50 -2.73 15.09
N LEU A 45 -13.31 -2.14 15.21
CA LEU A 45 -12.72 -1.74 16.49
C LEU A 45 -13.63 -0.75 17.22
N LEU A 46 -14.12 0.28 16.51
CA LEU A 46 -15.02 1.28 17.09
C LEU A 46 -16.35 0.66 17.53
N THR A 47 -16.95 -0.21 16.72
CA THR A 47 -18.24 -0.82 17.06
C THR A 47 -18.13 -1.77 18.25
N VAL A 48 -17.11 -2.62 18.32
CA VAL A 48 -16.89 -3.53 19.45
C VAL A 48 -16.57 -2.76 20.74
N SER A 49 -15.73 -1.72 20.65
CA SER A 49 -15.42 -0.85 21.80
C SER A 49 -16.64 -0.08 22.30
N PHE A 50 -17.51 0.35 21.39
CA PHE A 50 -18.76 1.02 21.73
C PHE A 50 -19.76 0.07 22.42
N ILE A 51 -19.97 -1.12 21.88
CA ILE A 51 -20.89 -2.14 22.44
C ILE A 51 -20.39 -2.60 23.81
N SER A 52 -19.09 -2.88 23.96
CA SER A 52 -18.50 -3.28 25.24
C SER A 52 -18.61 -2.19 26.30
N SER A 53 -18.33 -0.94 25.96
CA SER A 53 -18.48 0.17 26.90
C SER A 53 -19.95 0.40 27.29
N LEU A 54 -20.87 0.30 26.33
CA LEU A 54 -22.31 0.40 26.60
C LEU A 54 -22.79 -0.74 27.53
N GLY A 55 -22.36 -1.97 27.26
CA GLY A 55 -22.63 -3.14 28.09
C GLY A 55 -22.09 -2.95 29.51
N PHE A 56 -20.89 -2.40 29.65
CA PHE A 56 -20.31 -2.05 30.95
C PHE A 56 -21.16 -1.02 31.70
N ALA A 57 -21.54 0.08 31.06
CA ALA A 57 -22.36 1.12 31.69
C ALA A 57 -23.73 0.61 32.16
N VAL A 58 -24.37 -0.28 31.39
CA VAL A 58 -25.64 -0.91 31.77
C VAL A 58 -25.45 -1.88 32.94
N MET A 59 -24.41 -2.74 32.88
CA MET A 59 -24.14 -3.73 33.93
C MET A 59 -23.75 -3.07 35.26
N THR A 60 -22.97 -1.98 35.22
CA THR A 60 -22.61 -1.19 36.41
C THR A 60 -23.83 -0.58 37.08
N LYS A 61 -24.84 -0.16 36.30
CA LYS A 61 -26.09 0.40 36.86
C LYS A 61 -27.02 -0.66 37.45
N LEU A 62 -27.16 -1.81 36.79
CA LEU A 62 -28.20 -2.78 37.12
C LEU A 62 -27.72 -3.89 38.07
N LEU A 63 -26.50 -4.41 37.90
CA LEU A 63 -26.05 -5.63 38.62
C LEU A 63 -24.95 -5.36 39.65
N MET A 64 -24.07 -4.38 39.44
CA MET A 64 -22.93 -4.13 40.36
C MET A 64 -23.34 -3.71 41.78
N ALA A 65 -24.56 -3.19 41.96
CA ALA A 65 -25.06 -2.82 43.28
C ALA A 65 -25.36 -4.02 44.18
N GLU A 66 -25.61 -5.21 43.59
CA GLU A 66 -25.97 -6.44 44.31
C GLU A 66 -24.77 -7.37 44.59
N TRP A 67 -23.61 -7.12 43.99
CA TRP A 67 -22.43 -7.99 44.16
C TRP A 67 -21.68 -7.67 45.45
N TRP A 68 -21.68 -8.64 46.38
CA TRP A 68 -21.09 -8.50 47.72
C TRP A 68 -19.58 -8.21 47.72
N TYR A 69 -18.84 -8.68 46.72
CA TYR A 69 -17.38 -8.53 46.61
C TYR A 69 -16.95 -7.39 45.67
N LEU A 70 -17.80 -6.99 44.73
CA LEU A 70 -17.45 -6.04 43.66
C LEU A 70 -18.21 -4.70 43.80
N ARG A 71 -18.66 -4.40 45.02
CA ARG A 71 -19.41 -3.18 45.31
C ARG A 71 -18.44 -1.99 45.29
N PRO A 72 -18.75 -0.92 44.54
CA PRO A 72 -17.94 0.30 44.57
C PRO A 72 -18.21 1.05 45.88
N ASP A 73 -17.65 0.57 46.99
CA ASP A 73 -17.81 1.17 48.33
C ASP A 73 -17.03 2.49 48.48
N LYS A 74 -16.05 2.72 47.60
CA LYS A 74 -15.39 4.01 47.40
C LYS A 74 -15.51 4.41 45.94
N PRO A 75 -15.83 5.68 45.62
CA PRO A 75 -15.80 6.19 44.26
C PRO A 75 -14.34 6.26 43.77
N GLU A 76 -13.74 5.11 43.44
CA GLU A 76 -12.52 5.11 42.65
C GLU A 76 -12.86 5.69 41.28
N SER A 77 -12.03 6.64 40.85
CA SER A 77 -12.21 7.44 39.62
C SER A 77 -12.77 6.63 38.45
N LEU A 78 -12.28 5.41 38.23
CA LEU A 78 -12.61 4.62 37.04
C LEU A 78 -14.04 4.04 37.02
N THR A 79 -14.68 3.82 38.18
CA THR A 79 -15.95 3.07 38.25
C THR A 79 -16.98 3.79 39.12
N ASN A 80 -17.14 5.09 38.91
CA ASN A 80 -18.11 5.90 39.66
C ASN A 80 -19.56 5.64 39.21
N PRO A 81 -20.42 5.04 40.06
CA PRO A 81 -21.83 4.79 39.71
C PRO A 81 -22.66 6.10 39.61
N THR A 82 -22.19 7.18 40.24
CA THR A 82 -22.88 8.48 40.28
C THR A 82 -22.84 9.21 38.93
N ASN A 83 -21.78 9.00 38.13
CA ASN A 83 -21.59 9.65 36.82
C ASN A 83 -21.41 8.57 35.72
N PRO A 84 -22.50 7.98 35.21
CA PRO A 84 -22.43 6.87 34.27
C PRO A 84 -21.80 7.24 32.93
N LEU A 85 -21.92 8.51 32.51
CA LEU A 85 -21.27 9.01 31.30
C LEU A 85 -19.75 9.02 31.43
N TYR A 86 -19.22 9.37 32.60
CA TYR A 86 -17.78 9.39 32.83
C TYR A 86 -17.19 7.98 32.84
N ALA A 87 -17.83 7.04 33.56
CA ALA A 87 -17.42 5.64 33.58
C ALA A 87 -17.49 5.01 32.18
N TRP A 88 -18.52 5.33 31.38
CA TRP A 88 -18.65 4.90 30.00
C TRP A 88 -17.52 5.43 29.11
N VAL A 89 -17.14 6.71 29.21
CA VAL A 89 -16.02 7.27 28.42
C VAL A 89 -14.69 6.62 28.83
N VAL A 90 -14.43 6.44 30.13
CA VAL A 90 -13.20 5.80 30.61
C VAL A 90 -13.12 4.34 30.16
N HIS A 91 -14.23 3.60 30.20
CA HIS A 91 -14.28 2.23 29.68
C HIS A 91 -14.17 2.16 28.17
N LEU A 92 -14.70 3.15 27.43
CA LEU A 92 -14.54 3.23 25.98
C LEU A 92 -13.07 3.38 25.59
N ILE A 93 -12.33 4.29 26.26
CA ILE A 93 -10.90 4.48 26.03
C ILE A 93 -10.11 3.21 26.39
N THR A 94 -10.43 2.59 27.53
CA THR A 94 -9.81 1.33 27.96
C THR A 94 -10.08 0.20 26.96
N ALA A 95 -11.30 0.08 26.44
CA ALA A 95 -11.68 -0.91 25.44
C ALA A 95 -10.98 -0.67 24.10
N LEU A 96 -10.84 0.60 23.67
CA LEU A 96 -10.08 0.95 22.46
C LEU A 96 -8.61 0.56 22.58
N LEU A 97 -7.99 0.77 23.74
CA LEU A 97 -6.62 0.34 24.00
C LEU A 97 -6.51 -1.18 24.02
N LEU A 98 -7.45 -1.86 24.69
CA LEU A 98 -7.47 -3.31 24.79
C LEU A 98 -7.60 -3.94 23.41
N TYR A 99 -8.54 -3.49 22.58
CA TYR A 99 -8.77 -4.05 21.24
C TYR A 99 -7.86 -3.44 20.16
N GLY A 100 -6.99 -2.50 20.49
CA GLY A 100 -6.09 -1.82 19.55
C GLY A 100 -5.13 -2.77 18.81
N TYR A 101 -4.86 -3.97 19.34
CA TYR A 101 -4.08 -5.01 18.67
C TYR A 101 -4.78 -5.59 17.41
N LEU A 102 -6.07 -5.32 17.22
CA LEU A 102 -6.81 -5.75 16.02
C LEU A 102 -6.34 -5.05 14.75
N ILE A 103 -5.71 -3.86 14.86
CA ILE A 103 -5.11 -3.18 13.72
C ILE A 103 -3.70 -3.75 13.54
N PRO A 104 -3.43 -4.55 12.50
CA PRO A 104 -2.13 -5.20 12.36
C PRO A 104 -1.11 -4.19 11.81
N ILE A 105 -0.42 -3.49 12.71
CA ILE A 105 0.66 -2.55 12.35
C ILE A 105 1.77 -3.29 11.57
N SER A 106 2.00 -4.56 11.91
CA SER A 106 2.97 -5.42 11.23
C SER A 106 2.62 -5.74 9.79
N LEU A 107 1.32 -5.77 9.40
CA LEU A 107 0.90 -6.14 8.05
C LEU A 107 1.52 -5.23 7.00
N TYR A 108 1.53 -3.92 7.25
CA TYR A 108 2.08 -2.93 6.33
C TYR A 108 3.59 -3.14 6.12
N VAL A 109 4.32 -3.28 7.22
CA VAL A 109 5.77 -3.46 7.19
C VAL A 109 6.13 -4.80 6.53
N SER A 110 5.41 -5.88 6.85
CA SER A 110 5.64 -7.19 6.24
C SER A 110 5.43 -7.16 4.73
N ILE A 111 4.38 -6.51 4.24
CA ILE A 111 4.13 -6.37 2.80
C ILE A 111 5.25 -5.56 2.13
N GLU A 112 5.68 -4.46 2.72
CA GLU A 112 6.75 -3.62 2.17
C GLU A 112 8.08 -4.39 2.06
N VAL A 113 8.43 -5.16 3.09
CA VAL A 113 9.61 -6.03 3.07
C VAL A 113 9.50 -7.08 1.97
N VAL A 114 8.34 -7.72 1.82
CA VAL A 114 8.11 -8.71 0.76
C VAL A 114 8.28 -8.08 -0.63
N LYS A 115 7.74 -6.88 -0.86
CA LYS A 115 7.90 -6.15 -2.13
C LYS A 115 9.36 -5.86 -2.46
N VAL A 116 10.15 -5.42 -1.47
CA VAL A 116 11.58 -5.17 -1.64
C VAL A 116 12.35 -6.46 -1.95
N LEU A 117 12.05 -7.54 -1.24
CA LEU A 117 12.66 -8.85 -1.50
C LEU A 117 12.31 -9.38 -2.90
N GLN A 118 11.07 -9.21 -3.34
CA GLN A 118 10.65 -9.56 -4.71
C GLN A 118 11.41 -8.74 -5.77
N ALA A 119 11.58 -7.43 -5.56
CA ALA A 119 12.37 -6.58 -6.46
C ALA A 119 13.82 -7.07 -6.53
N HIS A 120 14.38 -7.47 -5.38
CA HIS A 120 15.73 -8.01 -5.30
C HIS A 120 15.88 -9.31 -6.09
N PHE A 121 14.92 -10.22 -5.98
CA PHE A 121 14.93 -11.47 -6.75
C PHE A 121 14.83 -11.23 -8.26
N ILE A 122 14.00 -10.28 -8.71
CA ILE A 122 13.93 -9.91 -10.14
C ILE A 122 15.30 -9.40 -10.65
N ASN A 123 16.03 -8.64 -9.83
CA ASN A 123 17.33 -8.10 -10.21
C ASN A 123 18.45 -9.15 -10.24
N GLN A 124 18.28 -10.28 -9.54
CA GLN A 124 19.28 -11.35 -9.44
C GLN A 124 19.03 -12.50 -10.42
N ASP A 125 17.92 -12.46 -11.15
CA ASP A 125 17.56 -13.51 -12.09
C ASP A 125 18.48 -13.51 -13.32
N LEU A 126 19.15 -14.64 -13.55
CA LEU A 126 20.07 -14.83 -14.68
C LEU A 126 19.33 -15.06 -16.00
N GLU A 127 18.07 -15.52 -15.97
CA GLU A 127 17.28 -15.69 -17.20
C GLU A 127 16.85 -14.34 -17.78
N LEU A 128 16.78 -13.31 -16.94
CA LEU A 128 16.45 -11.93 -17.31
C LEU A 128 17.71 -11.08 -17.61
N TYR A 129 18.86 -11.71 -17.79
CA TYR A 129 20.11 -11.05 -18.14
C TYR A 129 20.36 -11.04 -19.65
N ASP A 130 20.57 -9.85 -20.22
CA ASP A 130 20.97 -9.72 -21.62
C ASP A 130 22.50 -9.83 -21.77
N SER A 131 22.95 -10.84 -22.50
CA SER A 131 24.37 -11.12 -22.74
C SER A 131 25.00 -10.20 -23.80
N GLU A 132 24.20 -9.64 -24.72
CA GLU A 132 24.71 -8.74 -25.75
C GLU A 132 24.99 -7.33 -25.19
N SER A 133 24.03 -6.77 -24.45
CA SER A 133 24.20 -5.44 -23.82
C SER A 133 24.95 -5.51 -22.48
N GLY A 134 25.08 -6.70 -21.88
CA GLY A 134 25.71 -6.89 -20.57
C GLY A 134 24.91 -6.31 -19.40
N THR A 135 23.58 -6.19 -19.56
CA THR A 135 22.69 -5.53 -18.59
C THR A 135 21.70 -6.50 -17.97
N PRO A 136 21.64 -6.62 -16.63
CA PRO A 136 20.60 -7.39 -15.96
C PRO A 136 19.27 -6.63 -15.95
N ALA A 137 18.17 -7.34 -15.71
CA ALA A 137 16.90 -6.70 -15.37
C ALA A 137 17.05 -5.81 -14.12
N GLN A 138 16.44 -4.62 -14.17
CA GLN A 138 16.46 -3.65 -13.08
C GLN A 138 15.04 -3.20 -12.73
N ALA A 139 14.53 -3.66 -11.60
CA ALA A 139 13.30 -3.21 -10.99
C ALA A 139 13.49 -1.80 -10.39
N ARG A 140 13.09 -0.76 -11.14
CA ARG A 140 13.21 0.65 -10.71
C ARG A 140 12.17 1.06 -9.65
N THR A 141 11.19 0.22 -9.36
CA THR A 141 10.12 0.48 -8.38
C THR A 141 9.68 -0.83 -7.75
N SER A 142 9.75 -0.95 -6.42
CA SER A 142 9.33 -2.13 -5.65
C SER A 142 7.82 -2.27 -5.51
N ASN A 143 7.08 -1.15 -5.61
CA ASN A 143 5.66 -1.10 -5.24
C ASN A 143 4.72 -1.73 -6.28
N LEU A 144 5.25 -2.15 -7.43
CA LEU A 144 4.48 -2.62 -8.59
C LEU A 144 4.79 -4.07 -8.97
N ASN A 145 5.61 -4.75 -8.19
CA ASN A 145 6.01 -6.13 -8.52
C ASN A 145 4.80 -7.05 -8.61
N GLU A 146 3.81 -6.86 -7.74
CA GLU A 146 2.55 -7.60 -7.75
C GLU A 146 1.63 -7.30 -8.95
N GLU A 147 1.78 -6.13 -9.58
CA GLU A 147 0.94 -5.71 -10.71
C GLU A 147 1.37 -6.43 -11.99
N LEU A 148 2.62 -6.90 -12.08
CA LEU A 148 3.12 -7.67 -13.21
C LEU A 148 2.29 -8.94 -13.44
N GLY A 149 1.77 -9.55 -12.37
CA GLY A 149 0.87 -10.72 -12.46
C GLY A 149 -0.59 -10.37 -12.80
N GLN A 150 -0.94 -9.10 -12.95
CA GLN A 150 -2.30 -8.61 -13.20
C GLN A 150 -2.44 -7.87 -14.53
N VAL A 151 -1.41 -7.92 -15.39
CA VAL A 151 -1.42 -7.25 -16.68
C VAL A 151 -2.37 -7.98 -17.64
N ASP A 152 -3.37 -7.27 -18.16
CA ASP A 152 -4.36 -7.80 -19.12
C ASP A 152 -4.02 -7.43 -20.56
N THR A 153 -3.49 -6.23 -20.79
CA THR A 153 -3.15 -5.72 -22.12
C THR A 153 -1.70 -5.26 -22.16
N ILE A 154 -0.94 -5.76 -23.14
CA ILE A 154 0.44 -5.34 -23.42
C ILE A 154 0.42 -4.46 -24.68
N LEU A 155 0.82 -3.20 -24.53
CA LEU A 155 1.02 -2.27 -25.63
C LEU A 155 2.52 -2.26 -25.98
N SER A 156 2.87 -2.84 -27.12
CA SER A 156 4.26 -2.93 -27.58
C SER A 156 4.55 -1.94 -28.70
N ASP A 157 5.67 -1.23 -28.60
CA ASP A 157 6.19 -0.44 -29.71
C ASP A 157 6.84 -1.36 -30.76
N LYS A 158 6.77 -0.99 -32.03
CA LYS A 158 7.34 -1.80 -33.11
C LYS A 158 8.86 -1.62 -33.18
N THR A 159 9.31 -0.38 -33.29
CA THR A 159 10.72 -0.06 -33.59
C THR A 159 11.52 -0.05 -32.29
N GLY A 160 12.60 -0.83 -32.23
CA GLY A 160 13.45 -0.93 -31.04
C GLY A 160 12.88 -1.78 -29.89
N THR A 161 11.68 -2.37 -30.04
CA THR A 161 11.18 -3.40 -29.11
C THR A 161 10.87 -4.70 -29.85
N LEU A 162 10.00 -4.68 -30.87
CA LEU A 162 9.72 -5.89 -31.67
C LEU A 162 10.79 -6.16 -32.74
N THR A 163 11.48 -5.13 -33.23
CA THR A 163 12.50 -5.25 -34.28
C THR A 163 13.87 -4.79 -33.78
N CYS A 164 14.93 -5.57 -34.06
CA CYS A 164 16.32 -5.28 -33.65
C CYS A 164 17.02 -4.18 -34.46
N ASN A 165 16.28 -3.36 -35.23
CA ASN A 165 16.82 -2.33 -36.14
C ASN A 165 17.90 -2.83 -37.11
N GLN A 166 17.92 -4.14 -37.38
CA GLN A 166 18.77 -4.78 -38.38
C GLN A 166 17.90 -5.15 -39.58
N MET A 167 18.37 -4.79 -40.77
CA MET A 167 17.66 -5.02 -42.03
C MET A 167 18.47 -5.96 -42.91
N ASP A 168 18.06 -7.22 -42.94
CA ASP A 168 18.69 -8.23 -43.79
C ASP A 168 17.93 -8.35 -45.11
N PHE A 169 18.67 -8.29 -46.22
CA PHE A 169 18.10 -8.53 -47.54
C PHE A 169 17.84 -10.02 -47.72
N LEU A 170 16.56 -10.40 -47.80
CA LEU A 170 16.18 -11.81 -47.90
C LEU A 170 15.99 -12.29 -49.34
N LYS A 171 15.23 -11.54 -50.16
CA LYS A 171 14.87 -11.93 -51.53
C LYS A 171 14.64 -10.70 -52.40
N CYS A 172 15.00 -10.80 -53.67
CA CYS A 172 14.41 -9.97 -54.73
C CYS A 172 13.92 -10.86 -55.87
N SER A 173 12.89 -10.38 -56.56
CA SER A 173 12.42 -10.97 -57.82
C SER A 173 12.87 -10.04 -58.95
N ILE A 174 13.60 -10.60 -59.91
CA ILE A 174 14.08 -9.90 -61.11
C ILE A 174 13.50 -10.67 -62.31
N ALA A 175 12.92 -9.93 -63.26
CA ALA A 175 12.29 -10.46 -64.46
C ALA A 175 13.32 -10.81 -65.54
#